data_AF-I3TD77-F1
#
_entry.id   AF-I3TD77-F1
#
_cell.length_a   1.000
_cell.length_b   1.000
_cell.length_c   1.000
_cell.angle_alpha   90.00
_cell.angle_beta   90.00
_cell.angle_gamma   90.00
#
_symmetry.space_group_name_H-M   'P 1'
#
loop_
_entity.id
_entity.type
_entity.pdbx_description
1 polymer ?
#
loop_
_entity_poly.entity_id
_entity_poly.type
_entity_poly.pdbx_seq_one_letter_code
_entity_poly.pdbx_strand_id
1 'polypeptide(L)'
;MGRTTPSLKELVNKYLERWSSLLPLLDPCTRAAVKEVLERADYSASLLSYKGVVDPLEPLVFHLLLVIAELKAEYEGKQCK
;
A
#
# COMPACT_ATOMS: atom_id res chain seq x y z
N MET A 1 -26.18 16.95 13.21
CA MET A 1 -24.95 16.94 12.40
C MET A 1 -24.69 15.50 11.98
N GLY A 2 -24.88 15.17 10.70
CA GLY A 2 -24.67 13.79 10.22
C GLY A 2 -23.19 13.44 10.30
N ARG A 3 -22.85 12.32 10.95
CA ARG A 3 -21.50 11.76 10.87
C ARG A 3 -21.28 11.30 9.44
N THR A 4 -20.50 12.05 8.67
CA THR A 4 -19.97 11.56 7.39
C THR A 4 -19.08 10.35 7.69
N THR A 5 -19.45 9.19 7.15
CA THR A 5 -18.61 8.00 7.25
C THR A 5 -17.37 8.26 6.41
N PRO A 6 -16.15 8.17 6.97
CA PRO A 6 -14.94 8.41 6.20
C PRO A 6 -14.85 7.42 5.05
N SER A 7 -14.33 7.88 3.91
CA SER A 7 -14.17 6.98 2.75
C SER A 7 -13.09 5.93 3.02
N LEU A 8 -13.17 4.78 2.34
CA LEU A 8 -12.10 3.76 2.39
C LEU A 8 -10.73 4.39 2.07
N LYS A 9 -10.69 5.30 1.09
CA LYS A 9 -9.48 6.00 0.69
C LYS A 9 -8.91 6.87 1.82
N GLU A 10 -9.76 7.60 2.54
CA GLU A 10 -9.33 8.37 3.72
C GLU A 10 -8.76 7.47 4.82
N LEU A 11 -9.35 6.30 5.05
CA LEU A 11 -8.86 5.35 6.05
C LEU A 11 -7.51 4.76 5.64
N VAL A 12 -7.34 4.37 4.38
CA VAL A 12 -6.06 3.89 3.83
C VAL A 12 -4.98 4.97 3.95
N ASN A 13 -5.29 6.22 3.58
CA ASN A 13 -4.33 7.33 3.67
C ASN A 13 -3.84 7.56 5.10
N LYS A 14 -4.72 7.43 6.11
CA LYS A 14 -4.32 7.52 7.52
C LYS A 14 -3.28 6.46 7.92
N TYR A 15 -3.40 5.24 7.40
CA TYR A 15 -2.38 4.21 7.62
C TYR A 15 -1.05 4.57 6.94
N LEU A 16 -1.11 5.01 5.67
CA LEU A 16 0.08 5.40 4.91
C LEU A 16 0.83 6.58 5.54
N GLU A 17 0.11 7.60 6.02
CA GLU A 17 0.69 8.72 6.77
C GLU A 17 1.38 8.24 8.04
N ARG A 18 0.72 7.36 8.81
CA ARG A 18 1.26 6.80 10.04
C ARG A 18 2.49 5.93 9.77
N TRP A 19 2.55 5.19 8.67
CA TRP A 19 3.73 4.40 8.32
C TRP A 19 4.86 5.29 7.78
N SER A 20 4.52 6.32 7.02
CA SER A 20 5.50 7.31 6.52
C SER A 20 6.21 8.03 7.66
N SER A 21 5.52 8.30 8.78
CA SER A 21 6.14 8.92 9.96
C SER A 21 7.16 8.01 10.67
N LEU A 22 7.16 6.70 10.38
CA LEU A 22 8.12 5.73 10.93
C LEU A 22 9.38 5.59 10.05
N LEU A 23 9.35 6.07 8.81
CA LEU A 23 10.50 6.01 7.88
C LEU A 23 11.81 6.58 8.46
N PRO A 24 11.82 7.66 9.26
CA PRO A 24 13.04 8.16 9.89
C PRO A 24 13.72 7.17 10.84
N LEU A 25 13.00 6.16 11.34
CA LEU A 25 13.54 5.13 12.23
C LEU A 25 14.34 4.04 11.49
N LEU A 26 14.23 3.98 10.16
CA LEU A 26 14.90 3.01 9.31
C LEU A 26 16.27 3.53 8.86
N ASP A 27 17.18 2.61 8.53
CA ASP A 27 18.43 2.93 7.87
C ASP A 27 18.19 3.51 6.45
N PRO A 28 19.15 4.26 5.88
CA PRO A 28 18.93 4.97 4.61
C PRO A 28 18.55 4.06 3.44
N CYS A 29 19.13 2.86 3.35
CA CYS A 29 18.87 1.93 2.26
C CYS A 29 17.44 1.36 2.36
N THR A 30 17.05 0.88 3.54
CA THR A 30 15.70 0.35 3.78
C THR A 30 14.65 1.44 3.66
N ARG A 31 14.94 2.66 4.12
CA ARG A 31 14.02 3.81 4.06
C ARG A 31 13.58 4.12 2.65
N ALA A 32 14.50 4.16 1.69
CA ALA A 32 14.20 4.46 0.30
C ALA A 32 13.26 3.41 -0.31
N ALA A 33 13.57 2.13 -0.10
CA ALA A 33 12.75 1.02 -0.59
C ALA A 33 11.35 1.01 0.03
N VAL A 34 11.24 1.19 1.35
CA VAL A 34 9.92 1.21 2.03
C VAL A 34 9.10 2.43 1.58
N LYS A 35 9.74 3.59 1.38
CA LYS A 35 9.06 4.79 0.88
C LYS A 35 8.43 4.55 -0.49
N GLU A 36 9.18 3.95 -1.42
CA GLU A 36 8.69 3.62 -2.76
C GLU A 36 7.48 2.66 -2.70
N VAL A 37 7.55 1.64 -1.86
CA VAL A 37 6.42 0.72 -1.62
C VAL A 37 5.19 1.50 -1.14
N LEU A 38 5.33 2.36 -0.13
CA LEU A 38 4.20 3.14 0.40
C LEU A 38 3.57 4.07 -0.65
N GLU A 39 4.37 4.71 -1.51
CA GLU A 39 3.88 5.60 -2.57
C GLU A 39 3.06 4.84 -3.63
N ARG A 40 3.33 3.55 -3.85
CA ARG A 40 2.62 2.70 -4.81
C ARG A 40 1.28 2.16 -4.28
N ALA A 41 0.98 2.34 -2.98
CA ALA A 41 -0.23 1.80 -2.37
C ALA A 41 -1.54 2.45 -2.89
N ASP A 42 -1.52 3.70 -3.37
CA ASP A 42 -2.72 4.37 -3.92
C ASP A 42 -3.26 3.66 -5.17
N TYR A 43 -2.37 3.10 -6.00
CA TYR A 43 -2.75 2.26 -7.14
C TYR A 43 -3.53 1.01 -6.68
N SER A 44 -3.04 0.35 -5.63
CA SER A 44 -3.67 -0.86 -5.09
C SER A 44 -5.01 -0.56 -4.39
N ALA A 45 -5.09 0.56 -3.68
CA ALA A 45 -6.34 1.07 -3.12
C ALA A 45 -7.39 1.37 -4.21
N SER A 46 -6.95 1.97 -5.32
CA SER A 46 -7.81 2.25 -6.46
C SER A 46 -8.29 0.96 -7.15
N LEU A 47 -7.43 -0.05 -7.29
CA LEU A 47 -7.78 -1.36 -7.84
C LEU A 47 -8.82 -2.15 -7.01
N LEU A 48 -8.98 -1.85 -5.73
CA LEU A 48 -9.95 -2.56 -4.87
C LEU A 48 -11.17 -1.72 -4.54
N SER A 49 -11.15 -0.43 -4.87
CA SER A 49 -12.25 0.51 -4.63
C SER A 49 -13.59 0.08 -5.23
N TYR A 50 -13.58 -0.64 -6.36
CA TYR A 50 -14.80 -1.07 -7.07
C TYR A 50 -15.35 -2.43 -6.58
N LYS A 51 -14.65 -3.13 -5.68
CA LYS A 51 -15.04 -4.47 -5.21
C LYS A 51 -15.92 -4.45 -3.97
N GLY A 52 -16.32 -3.28 -3.47
CA GLY A 52 -17.12 -3.16 -2.26
C GLY A 52 -16.34 -3.49 -0.98
N VAL A 53 -15.01 -3.38 -1.03
CA VAL A 53 -14.14 -3.54 0.14
C VAL A 53 -14.46 -2.45 1.16
N VAL A 54 -14.64 -2.86 2.42
CA VAL A 54 -14.93 -1.95 3.54
C VAL A 54 -13.80 -1.88 4.56
N ASP A 55 -12.93 -2.90 4.60
CA ASP A 55 -11.77 -2.92 5.49
C ASP A 55 -10.58 -2.20 4.84
N PRO A 56 -10.06 -1.10 5.45
CA PRO A 56 -8.88 -0.39 4.93
C PRO A 56 -7.59 -1.21 4.95
N LEU A 57 -7.52 -2.32 5.68
CA LEU A 57 -6.35 -3.19 5.67
C LEU A 57 -6.30 -4.09 4.43
N GLU A 58 -7.45 -4.45 3.85
CA GLU A 58 -7.51 -5.32 2.67
C GLU A 58 -6.69 -4.74 1.49
N PRO A 59 -6.83 -3.44 1.11
CA PRO A 59 -6.01 -2.88 0.04
C PRO A 59 -4.52 -2.81 0.34
N LEU A 60 -4.16 -2.63 1.62
CA LEU A 60 -2.76 -2.58 2.06
C LEU A 60 -2.12 -3.97 2.03
N VAL A 61 -2.84 -5.00 2.48
CA VAL A 61 -2.38 -6.39 2.39
C VAL A 61 -2.27 -6.82 0.93
N PHE A 62 -3.26 -6.49 0.10
CA PHE A 62 -3.21 -6.79 -1.33
C PHE A 62 -2.01 -6.09 -2.01
N HIS A 63 -1.74 -4.84 -1.64
CA HIS A 63 -0.55 -4.13 -2.11
C HIS A 63 0.74 -4.88 -1.78
N LEU A 64 0.90 -5.35 -0.54
CA LEU A 64 2.08 -6.13 -0.13
C LEU A 64 2.21 -7.44 -0.92
N LEU A 65 1.09 -8.12 -1.18
CA LEU A 65 1.09 -9.34 -2.00
C LEU A 65 1.54 -9.07 -3.44
N LEU A 66 1.14 -7.94 -4.03
CA LEU A 66 1.61 -7.52 -5.36
C LEU A 66 3.13 -7.29 -5.36
N VAL A 67 3.65 -6.55 -4.39
CA VAL A 67 5.10 -6.28 -4.28
C VAL A 67 5.89 -7.58 -4.10
N ILE A 68 5.41 -8.51 -3.25
CA ILE A 68 6.06 -9.82 -3.07
C ILE A 68 6.05 -10.62 -4.38
N ALA A 69 4.95 -10.59 -5.14
CA ALA A 69 4.85 -11.29 -6.41
C ALA A 69 5.80 -10.71 -7.47
N GLU A 70 5.93 -9.38 -7.54
CA GLU A 70 6.89 -8.68 -8.41
C GLU A 70 8.33 -9.08 -8.08
N LEU A 71 8.72 -8.96 -6.81
CA LEU A 71 10.08 -9.33 -6.35
C LEU A 71 10.38 -10.80 -6.62
N LYS A 72 9.40 -11.69 -6.43
CA LYS A 72 9.54 -13.11 -6.76
C LYS A 72 9.74 -13.32 -8.27
N ALA A 73 8.98 -12.63 -9.10
CA ALA A 73 9.11 -12.73 -10.56
C ALA A 73 10.48 -12.23 -11.05
N GLU A 74 10.96 -11.11 -10.50
CA GLU A 74 12.30 -10.58 -10.76
C GLU A 74 13.40 -11.56 -10.36
N TYR A 75 13.31 -12.14 -9.16
CA TYR A 75 14.27 -13.13 -8.66
C TYR A 75 14.28 -14.41 -9.51
N GLU A 76 13.12 -14.87 -9.97
CA GLU A 76 12.99 -16.04 -10.84
C GLU A 76 13.33 -15.75 -12.32
N GLY A 77 13.67 -14.51 -12.69
CA GLY A 77 13.96 -14.10 -14.06
C GLY A 77 12.73 -14.14 -14.99
N LYS A 78 11.52 -14.14 -14.43
CA LYS A 78 10.26 -14.15 -15.18
C LYS A 78 9.81 -12.71 -15.41
N GLN A 79 9.94 -12.21 -16.63
CA GLN A 79 9.21 -11.01 -17.04
C GLN A 79 7.75 -11.38 -17.29
N CYS A 80 6.86 -10.96 -16.40
CA CYS A 80 5.43 -10.89 -16.71
C CYS A 80 5.25 -9.79 -17.76
N LYS A 81 4.96 -10.20 -19.00
CA LYS A 81 4.58 -9.29 -20.09
C LYS A 81 3.19 -8.72 -19.88
#